data_AF-A0A852P5P4-F1
#
_entry.id   AF-A0A852P5P4-F1
#
_cell.length_a   1.000
_cell.length_b   1.000
_cell.length_c   1.000
_cell.angle_alpha   90.00
_cell.angle_beta   90.00
_cell.angle_gamma   90.00
#
_symmetry.space_group_name_H-M   'P 1'
#
loop_
_entity.id
_entity.type
_entity.pdbx_description
1 polymer ?
#
loop_
_entity_poly.entity_id
_entity_poly.type
_entity_poly.pdbx_seq_one_letter_code
_entity_poly.pdbx_strand_id
1 'polypeptide(L)'
;LEDLQDTFDFCYKVHYQPGEDRNKDPQYTRQLQALQAKLQNLDRQRREVLAQMQQLLGRSETLQELLQQELGGWRERQQRLCLGASTDTNLRPLETWFTELGQGLFQLRQLLRALNDLREKVTYERDPLVAETPLLEQRLQEQLTHLLKSAFVVEQQPSTPNAGKRPLVLRTASKFSARARLLVRLHDRNHRMEAKIHIDRWGPRLETTPPAHPRGFRRFNILTSSSKTLLAGDSPQEGLVCDFQYLVGVGWGPGGAGGPGPGGDHGATPSQGPLVVTEELHLITFTLAYAYCGLELELETTTLPFVIISNNNQFSSAWASILWFNMLSSDPKVSETPRPCATP
;
A
#
# COMPACT_ATOMS: atom_id res chain seq x y z
N LEU A 1 -18.84 -1.48 28.70
CA LEU A 1 -18.96 -2.96 28.59
C LEU A 1 -18.07 -3.65 29.62
N GLU A 2 -16.80 -3.26 29.71
CA GLU A 2 -15.84 -3.77 30.72
C GLU A 2 -16.41 -3.72 32.15
N ASP A 3 -16.84 -2.55 32.63
CA ASP A 3 -17.41 -2.40 33.99
C ASP A 3 -18.61 -3.31 34.25
N LEU A 4 -19.47 -3.52 33.25
CA LEU A 4 -20.64 -4.41 33.36
C LEU A 4 -20.20 -5.87 33.52
N GLN A 5 -19.13 -6.24 32.80
CA GLN A 5 -18.56 -7.58 32.88
C GLN A 5 -17.83 -7.80 34.20
N ASP A 6 -17.05 -6.83 34.68
CA ASP A 6 -16.38 -6.93 35.98
C ASP A 6 -17.40 -7.02 37.13
N THR A 7 -18.48 -6.25 37.04
CA THR A 7 -19.61 -6.33 37.98
C THR A 7 -20.28 -7.71 37.94
N PHE A 8 -20.45 -8.29 36.74
CA PHE A 8 -21.00 -9.63 36.59
C PHE A 8 -20.06 -10.69 37.17
N ASP A 9 -18.77 -10.64 36.85
CA ASP A 9 -17.76 -11.59 37.32
C ASP A 9 -17.64 -11.57 38.84
N PHE A 10 -17.66 -10.38 39.45
CA PHE A 10 -17.71 -10.24 40.91
C PHE A 10 -18.96 -10.90 41.50
N CYS A 11 -20.15 -10.57 40.99
CA CYS A 11 -21.39 -11.18 41.48
C CYS A 11 -21.39 -12.70 41.29
N TYR A 12 -20.87 -13.20 40.16
CA TYR A 12 -20.81 -14.63 39.86
C TYR A 12 -19.93 -15.35 40.88
N LYS A 13 -18.72 -14.84 41.15
CA LYS A 13 -17.78 -15.42 42.13
C LYS A 13 -18.33 -15.41 43.56
N VAL A 14 -19.11 -14.40 43.93
CA VAL A 14 -19.68 -14.27 45.29
C VAL A 14 -20.90 -15.17 45.48
N HIS A 15 -21.79 -15.25 44.49
CA HIS A 15 -23.10 -15.89 44.65
C HIS A 15 -23.17 -17.31 44.08
N TYR A 16 -22.29 -17.69 43.15
CA TYR A 16 -22.28 -19.03 42.56
C TYR A 16 -21.27 -19.94 43.28
N GLN A 17 -21.79 -20.94 44.00
CA GLN A 17 -21.00 -21.96 44.70
C GLN A 17 -21.34 -23.33 44.10
N PRO A 18 -20.42 -23.99 43.37
CA PRO A 18 -20.68 -25.29 42.77
C PRO A 18 -20.85 -26.37 43.86
N GLY A 19 -21.89 -27.21 43.75
CA GLY A 19 -22.02 -28.45 44.55
C GLY A 19 -22.88 -28.37 45.82
N GLU A 20 -23.41 -27.20 46.18
CA GLU A 20 -24.45 -27.11 47.21
C GLU A 20 -25.83 -27.17 46.58
N ASP A 21 -26.61 -28.20 46.91
CA ASP A 21 -27.97 -28.41 46.38
C ASP A 21 -28.99 -27.47 47.05
N ARG A 22 -28.76 -26.15 46.89
CA ARG A 22 -29.54 -25.04 47.46
C ARG A 22 -30.71 -24.59 46.57
N ASN A 23 -31.04 -25.36 45.52
CA ASN A 23 -32.15 -25.05 44.60
C ASN A 23 -33.53 -24.92 45.28
N LYS A 24 -33.67 -25.32 46.54
CA LYS A 24 -34.90 -25.14 47.34
C LYS A 24 -34.92 -23.86 48.17
N ASP A 25 -33.82 -23.12 48.26
CA ASP A 25 -33.75 -21.84 48.96
C ASP A 25 -34.24 -20.68 48.06
N PRO A 26 -35.37 -20.02 48.41
CA PRO A 26 -35.89 -18.91 47.62
C PRO A 26 -34.95 -17.71 47.52
N GLN A 27 -34.03 -17.52 48.48
CA GLN A 27 -33.03 -16.45 48.40
C GLN A 27 -31.96 -16.75 47.36
N TYR A 28 -31.48 -18.00 47.32
CA TYR A 28 -30.50 -18.45 46.33
C TYR A 28 -31.08 -18.39 44.90
N THR A 29 -32.32 -18.82 44.71
CA THR A 29 -33.02 -18.72 43.41
C THR A 29 -33.16 -17.26 42.94
N ARG A 30 -33.44 -16.31 43.85
CA ARG A 30 -33.48 -14.87 43.50
C ARG A 30 -32.11 -14.33 43.10
N GLN A 31 -31.03 -14.76 43.76
CA GLN A 31 -29.67 -14.36 43.40
C GLN A 31 -29.27 -14.91 42.02
N LEU A 32 -29.61 -16.17 41.72
CA LEU A 32 -29.42 -16.75 40.38
C LEU A 32 -30.20 -15.99 39.30
N GLN A 33 -31.45 -15.60 39.55
CA GLN A 33 -32.23 -14.78 38.62
C GLN A 33 -31.58 -13.41 38.37
N ALA A 34 -31.04 -12.77 39.42
CA ALA A 34 -30.32 -11.50 39.28
C ALA A 34 -29.02 -11.65 38.47
N LEU A 35 -28.27 -12.74 38.66
CA LEU A 35 -27.10 -13.07 37.84
C LEU A 35 -27.47 -13.29 36.38
N GLN A 36 -28.55 -14.03 36.12
CA GLN A 36 -29.02 -14.28 34.77
C GLN A 36 -29.46 -12.98 34.06
N ALA A 37 -30.13 -12.07 34.77
CA ALA A 37 -30.48 -10.75 34.25
C ALA A 37 -29.24 -9.91 33.91
N LYS A 38 -28.20 -9.95 34.75
CA LYS A 38 -26.91 -9.28 34.47
C LYS A 38 -26.24 -9.86 33.22
N LEU A 39 -26.24 -11.19 33.07
CA LEU A 39 -25.68 -11.87 31.90
C LEU A 39 -26.45 -11.52 30.62
N GLN A 40 -27.78 -11.50 30.66
CA GLN A 40 -28.61 -11.08 29.52
C GLN A 40 -28.36 -9.63 29.13
N ASN A 41 -28.20 -8.73 30.10
CA ASN A 41 -27.82 -7.35 29.81
C ASN A 41 -26.43 -7.25 29.16
N LEU A 42 -25.49 -8.07 29.61
CA LEU A 42 -24.14 -8.16 29.04
C LEU A 42 -24.16 -8.70 27.60
N ASP A 43 -24.92 -9.75 27.31
CA ASP A 43 -25.13 -10.25 25.93
C ASP A 43 -25.75 -9.17 25.03
N ARG A 44 -26.80 -8.49 25.49
CA ARG A 44 -27.41 -7.39 24.75
C ARG A 44 -26.39 -6.29 24.42
N GLN A 45 -25.55 -5.92 25.38
CA GLN A 45 -24.52 -4.90 25.17
C GLN A 45 -23.41 -5.38 24.22
N ARG A 46 -23.01 -6.66 24.27
CA ARG A 46 -22.06 -7.24 23.31
C ARG A 46 -22.61 -7.17 21.89
N ARG A 47 -23.86 -7.58 21.67
CA ARG A 47 -24.53 -7.49 20.37
C ARG A 47 -24.62 -6.05 19.86
N GLU A 48 -24.96 -5.12 20.74
CA GLU A 48 -25.06 -3.70 20.39
C GLU A 48 -23.71 -3.12 19.95
N VAL A 49 -22.63 -3.41 20.68
CA VAL A 49 -21.28 -2.98 20.31
C VAL A 49 -20.85 -3.59 18.96
N LEU A 50 -21.07 -4.88 18.76
CA LEU A 50 -20.75 -5.56 17.49
C LEU A 50 -21.52 -4.95 16.31
N ALA A 51 -22.82 -4.69 16.48
CA ALA A 51 -23.64 -4.05 15.45
C ALA A 51 -23.13 -2.63 15.12
N GLN A 52 -22.75 -1.83 16.12
CA GLN A 52 -22.17 -0.50 15.90
C GLN A 52 -20.83 -0.59 15.17
N MET A 53 -19.96 -1.54 15.52
CA MET A 53 -18.69 -1.77 14.82
C MET A 53 -18.91 -2.18 13.36
N GLN A 54 -19.85 -3.08 13.09
CA GLN A 54 -20.23 -3.47 11.72
C GLN A 54 -20.70 -2.26 10.90
N GLN A 55 -21.51 -1.39 11.49
CA GLN A 55 -22.00 -0.18 10.85
C GLN A 55 -20.87 0.83 10.58
N LEU A 56 -19.95 1.02 11.53
CA LEU A 56 -18.79 1.90 11.36
C LEU A 56 -17.85 1.40 10.27
N LEU A 57 -17.61 0.08 10.20
CA LEU A 57 -16.84 -0.53 9.12
C LEU A 57 -17.53 -0.35 7.76
N GLY A 58 -18.85 -0.48 7.68
CA GLY A 58 -19.59 -0.21 6.44
C GLY A 58 -19.49 1.24 5.98
N ARG A 59 -19.60 2.20 6.91
CA ARG A 59 -19.39 3.63 6.58
C ARG A 59 -17.96 3.93 6.15
N SER A 60 -16.99 3.25 6.75
CA SER A 60 -15.57 3.39 6.42
C SER A 60 -15.27 2.91 5.00
N GLU A 61 -15.95 1.87 4.51
CA GLU A 61 -15.83 1.42 3.11
C GLU A 61 -16.28 2.49 2.12
N THR A 62 -17.43 3.11 2.36
CA THR A 62 -17.93 4.20 1.51
C THR A 62 -16.96 5.39 1.48
N LEU A 63 -16.38 5.74 2.65
CA LEU A 63 -15.36 6.79 2.71
C LEU A 63 -14.08 6.38 1.96
N GLN A 64 -13.69 5.12 2.06
CA GLN A 64 -12.53 4.59 1.37
C GLN A 64 -12.71 4.65 -0.15
N GLU A 65 -13.88 4.31 -0.68
CA GLU A 65 -14.21 4.45 -2.11
C GLU A 65 -14.09 5.91 -2.57
N LEU A 66 -14.62 6.86 -1.78
CA LEU A 66 -14.50 8.29 -2.08
C LEU A 66 -13.03 8.74 -2.11
N LEU A 67 -12.21 8.31 -1.13
CA LEU A 67 -10.78 8.61 -1.11
C LEU A 67 -10.04 8.05 -2.31
N GLN A 68 -10.45 6.88 -2.81
CA GLN A 68 -9.87 6.32 -4.03
C GLN A 68 -10.20 7.14 -5.26
N GLN A 69 -11.42 7.65 -5.38
CA GLN A 69 -11.80 8.54 -6.48
C GLN A 69 -11.00 9.84 -6.44
N GLU A 70 -10.91 10.48 -5.27
CA GLU A 70 -10.14 11.71 -5.09
C GLU A 70 -8.64 11.50 -5.35
N LEU A 71 -8.10 10.35 -4.91
CA LEU A 71 -6.73 9.96 -5.20
C LEU A 71 -6.51 9.72 -6.70
N GLY A 72 -7.47 9.09 -7.40
CA GLY A 72 -7.46 8.94 -8.85
C GLY A 72 -7.39 10.29 -9.56
N GLY A 73 -8.27 11.22 -9.17
CA GLY A 73 -8.26 12.59 -9.71
C GLY A 73 -6.96 13.35 -9.40
N TRP A 74 -6.34 13.11 -8.24
CA TRP A 74 -5.01 13.64 -7.95
C TRP A 74 -3.92 13.03 -8.86
N ARG A 75 -3.92 11.70 -9.10
CA ARG A 75 -2.97 11.05 -10.01
C ARG A 75 -3.07 11.59 -11.43
N GLU A 76 -4.28 11.82 -11.94
CA GLU A 76 -4.50 12.45 -13.25
C GLU A 76 -3.95 13.88 -13.30
N ARG A 77 -4.20 14.69 -12.26
CA ARG A 77 -3.63 16.04 -12.15
C ARG A 77 -2.10 16.00 -12.15
N GLN A 78 -1.50 15.08 -11.38
CA GLN A 78 -0.04 14.89 -11.35
C GLN A 78 0.51 14.48 -12.72
N GLN A 79 -0.18 13.58 -13.43
CA GLN A 79 0.20 13.18 -14.78
C GLN A 79 0.18 14.39 -15.72
N ARG A 80 -0.89 15.20 -15.71
CA ARG A 80 -0.97 16.42 -16.53
C ARG A 80 0.08 17.46 -16.14
N LEU A 81 0.39 17.60 -14.86
CA LEU A 81 1.49 18.45 -14.38
C LEU A 81 2.83 18.01 -14.98
N CYS A 82 3.08 16.69 -15.06
CA CYS A 82 4.27 16.15 -15.69
C CYS A 82 4.38 16.53 -17.17
N LEU A 83 3.24 16.67 -17.87
CA LEU A 83 3.19 17.11 -19.28
C LEU A 83 3.27 18.64 -19.45
N GLY A 84 3.41 19.40 -18.36
CA GLY A 84 3.58 20.85 -18.37
C GLY A 84 2.32 21.67 -18.07
N ALA A 85 1.20 21.02 -17.69
CA ALA A 85 -0.01 21.74 -17.27
C ALA A 85 0.20 22.42 -15.90
N SER A 86 -0.34 23.62 -15.70
CA SER A 86 -0.38 24.27 -14.39
C SER A 86 -1.57 23.73 -13.57
N THR A 87 -1.37 22.63 -12.86
CA THR A 87 -2.39 22.02 -11.99
C THR A 87 -1.90 22.00 -10.55
N ASP A 88 -2.82 22.17 -9.60
CA ASP A 88 -2.53 21.97 -8.18
C ASP A 88 -2.46 20.46 -7.89
N THR A 89 -1.38 20.06 -7.24
CA THR A 89 -1.09 18.68 -6.84
C THR A 89 -0.81 18.57 -5.34
N ASN A 90 -1.27 19.55 -4.55
CA ASN A 90 -1.14 19.55 -3.11
C ASN A 90 -1.81 18.33 -2.47
N LEU A 91 -1.00 17.49 -1.83
CA LEU A 91 -1.43 16.26 -1.15
C LEU A 91 -1.99 16.49 0.26
N ARG A 92 -1.88 17.69 0.85
CA ARG A 92 -2.25 17.93 2.26
C ARG A 92 -3.71 17.58 2.60
N PRO A 93 -4.72 17.88 1.76
CA PRO A 93 -6.10 17.48 2.04
C PRO A 93 -6.25 15.95 2.07
N LEU A 94 -5.69 15.26 1.08
CA LEU A 94 -5.70 13.80 1.00
C LEU A 94 -4.96 13.19 2.19
N GLU A 95 -3.78 13.69 2.54
CA GLU A 95 -3.01 13.22 3.71
C GLU A 95 -3.84 13.33 5.00
N THR A 96 -4.56 14.44 5.19
CA THR A 96 -5.47 14.61 6.33
C THR A 96 -6.56 13.54 6.31
N TRP A 97 -7.30 13.40 5.22
CA TRP A 97 -8.43 12.47 5.16
C TRP A 97 -8.01 10.99 5.29
N PHE A 98 -6.92 10.59 4.64
CA PHE A 98 -6.34 9.25 4.77
C PHE A 98 -5.87 8.99 6.21
N THR A 99 -5.26 9.98 6.86
CA THR A 99 -4.80 9.86 8.25
C THR A 99 -5.97 9.72 9.22
N GLU A 100 -7.02 10.54 9.10
CA GLU A 100 -8.21 10.47 9.96
C GLU A 100 -8.96 9.14 9.80
N LEU A 101 -9.17 8.68 8.56
CA LEU A 101 -9.77 7.36 8.31
C LEU A 101 -8.90 6.24 8.89
N GLY A 102 -7.59 6.31 8.67
CA GLY A 102 -6.63 5.36 9.25
C GLY A 102 -6.70 5.31 10.77
N GLN A 103 -6.77 6.48 11.44
CA GLN A 103 -6.91 6.56 12.90
C GLN A 103 -8.19 5.85 13.37
N GLY A 104 -9.33 6.12 12.74
CA GLY A 104 -10.59 5.46 13.06
C GLY A 104 -10.51 3.93 12.92
N LEU A 105 -9.92 3.43 11.83
CA LEU A 105 -9.74 1.99 11.61
C LEU A 105 -8.79 1.35 12.63
N PHE A 106 -7.69 2.01 12.99
CA PHE A 106 -6.78 1.49 14.03
C PHE A 106 -7.39 1.55 15.43
N GLN A 107 -8.23 2.54 15.73
CA GLN A 107 -9.02 2.57 16.96
C GLN A 107 -10.01 1.39 17.01
N LEU A 108 -10.72 1.11 15.92
CA LEU A 108 -11.56 -0.09 15.82
C LEU A 108 -10.76 -1.38 16.05
N ARG A 109 -9.53 -1.46 15.52
CA ARG A 109 -8.64 -2.61 15.74
C ARG A 109 -8.29 -2.80 17.22
N GLN A 110 -8.01 -1.71 17.94
CA GLN A 110 -7.73 -1.75 19.37
C GLN A 110 -8.98 -2.16 20.17
N LEU A 111 -10.15 -1.65 19.80
CA LEU A 111 -11.42 -2.03 20.43
C LEU A 111 -11.75 -3.52 20.21
N LEU A 112 -11.50 -4.08 19.02
CA LEU A 112 -11.67 -5.52 18.76
C LEU A 112 -10.74 -6.37 19.62
N ARG A 113 -9.49 -5.94 19.84
CA ARG A 113 -8.58 -6.60 20.78
C ARG A 113 -9.12 -6.59 22.20
N ALA A 114 -9.59 -5.44 22.68
CA ALA A 114 -10.20 -5.34 24.02
C ALA A 114 -11.46 -6.23 24.15
N LEU A 115 -12.25 -6.35 23.08
CA LEU A 115 -13.39 -7.29 23.05
C LEU A 115 -12.94 -8.76 23.13
N ASN A 116 -11.83 -9.13 22.48
CA ASN A 116 -11.26 -10.48 22.64
C ASN A 116 -10.78 -10.72 24.08
N ASP A 117 -10.13 -9.75 24.72
CA ASP A 117 -9.71 -9.87 26.11
C ASP A 117 -10.92 -10.05 27.05
N LEU A 118 -12.02 -9.35 26.77
CA LEU A 118 -13.30 -9.56 27.48
C LEU A 118 -13.90 -10.94 27.21
N ARG A 119 -13.82 -11.43 25.98
CA ARG A 119 -14.27 -12.79 25.63
C ARG A 119 -13.49 -13.85 26.41
N GLU A 120 -12.18 -13.69 26.54
CA GLU A 120 -11.34 -14.64 27.31
C GLU A 120 -11.71 -14.69 28.79
N LYS A 121 -12.13 -13.55 29.37
CA LYS A 121 -12.57 -13.49 30.77
C LYS A 121 -13.94 -14.14 31.00
N VAL A 122 -14.91 -13.88 30.12
CA VAL A 122 -16.29 -14.40 30.25
C VAL A 122 -16.82 -14.79 28.88
N THR A 123 -17.16 -16.06 28.71
CA THR A 123 -17.85 -16.59 27.53
C THR A 123 -18.97 -17.53 27.92
N TYR A 124 -19.88 -17.80 27.00
CA TYR A 124 -21.09 -18.60 27.23
C TYR A 124 -21.59 -19.21 25.91
N GLU A 125 -22.59 -20.08 26.03
CA GLU A 125 -23.23 -20.71 24.87
C GLU A 125 -23.83 -19.65 23.93
N ARG A 126 -23.47 -19.68 22.65
CA ARG A 126 -23.90 -18.71 21.63
C ARG A 126 -23.46 -17.26 21.89
N ASP A 127 -22.31 -17.08 22.54
CA ASP A 127 -21.67 -15.77 22.71
C ASP A 127 -21.37 -15.12 21.34
N PRO A 128 -21.94 -13.94 21.05
CA PRO A 128 -21.75 -13.28 19.76
C PRO A 128 -20.30 -12.88 19.51
N LEU A 129 -19.49 -12.65 20.56
CA LEU A 129 -18.06 -12.35 20.42
C LEU A 129 -17.25 -13.53 19.88
N VAL A 130 -17.72 -14.77 20.03
CA VAL A 130 -17.05 -15.95 19.47
C VAL A 130 -17.32 -16.03 17.96
N ALA A 131 -18.56 -15.76 17.55
CA ALA A 131 -18.99 -15.92 16.17
C ALA A 131 -18.62 -14.73 15.28
N GLU A 132 -18.78 -13.49 15.76
CA GLU A 132 -18.73 -12.29 14.91
C GLU A 132 -17.37 -11.58 14.94
N THR A 133 -16.65 -11.60 16.06
CA THR A 133 -15.36 -10.89 16.20
C THR A 133 -14.33 -11.30 15.15
N PRO A 134 -14.11 -12.60 14.83
CA PRO A 134 -13.14 -13.01 13.80
C PRO A 134 -13.47 -12.46 12.41
N LEU A 135 -14.77 -12.40 12.07
CA LEU A 135 -15.23 -11.85 10.79
C LEU A 135 -14.98 -10.34 10.70
N LEU A 136 -15.22 -9.63 11.80
CA LEU A 136 -14.93 -8.19 11.89
C LEU A 136 -13.44 -7.89 11.81
N GLU A 137 -12.61 -8.69 12.46
CA GLU A 137 -11.15 -8.57 12.40
C GLU A 137 -10.62 -8.78 10.98
N GLN A 138 -11.11 -9.82 10.29
CA GLN A 138 -10.75 -10.07 8.89
C GLN A 138 -11.13 -8.88 8.00
N ARG A 139 -12.39 -8.43 8.07
CA ARG A 139 -12.87 -7.30 7.27
C ARG A 139 -12.10 -6.02 7.55
N LEU A 140 -11.83 -5.72 8.82
CA LEU A 140 -11.02 -4.56 9.21
C LEU A 140 -9.57 -4.66 8.70
N GLN A 141 -8.97 -5.85 8.79
CA GLN A 141 -7.62 -6.12 8.27
C GLN A 141 -7.55 -5.87 6.76
N GLU A 142 -8.55 -6.32 6.00
CA GLU A 142 -8.66 -6.09 4.56
C GLU A 142 -8.79 -4.59 4.23
N GLN A 143 -9.68 -3.87 4.91
CA GLN A 143 -9.84 -2.42 4.74
C GLN A 143 -8.57 -1.64 5.05
N LEU A 144 -7.91 -1.93 6.19
CA LEU A 144 -6.62 -1.32 6.57
C LEU A 144 -5.54 -1.60 5.53
N THR A 145 -5.45 -2.85 5.05
CA THR A 145 -4.48 -3.25 4.03
C THR A 145 -4.69 -2.47 2.74
N HIS A 146 -5.95 -2.36 2.30
CA HIS A 146 -6.30 -1.63 1.09
C HIS A 146 -6.07 -0.11 1.22
N LEU A 147 -6.40 0.47 2.39
CA LEU A 147 -6.15 1.88 2.69
C LEU A 147 -4.65 2.20 2.65
N LEU A 148 -3.84 1.40 3.34
CA LEU A 148 -2.39 1.63 3.42
C LEU A 148 -1.69 1.42 2.08
N LYS A 149 -2.08 0.39 1.32
CA LYS A 149 -1.53 0.15 -0.04
C LYS A 149 -1.88 1.28 -1.00
N SER A 150 -3.11 1.81 -0.95
CA SER A 150 -3.52 2.94 -1.79
C SER A 150 -2.90 4.27 -1.36
N ALA A 151 -2.65 4.45 -0.05
CA ALA A 151 -2.07 5.65 0.53
C ALA A 151 -0.59 5.85 0.20
N PHE A 152 0.12 4.82 -0.25
CA PHE A 152 1.53 4.94 -0.63
C PHE A 152 1.66 5.38 -2.10
N VAL A 153 2.10 6.62 -2.30
CA VAL A 153 2.07 7.30 -3.61
C VAL A 153 3.42 7.92 -3.93
N VAL A 154 3.69 8.12 -5.23
CA VAL A 154 4.83 8.90 -5.69
C VAL A 154 4.42 10.37 -5.74
N GLU A 155 4.88 11.20 -4.81
CA GLU A 155 4.60 12.65 -4.75
C GLU A 155 5.37 13.42 -5.83
N GLN A 156 6.66 13.09 -6.03
CA GLN A 156 7.50 13.71 -7.05
C GLN A 156 8.02 12.62 -7.99
N GLN A 157 7.60 12.71 -9.25
CA GLN A 157 8.05 11.82 -10.31
C GLN A 157 9.55 12.04 -10.62
N PRO A 158 10.26 11.02 -11.15
CA PRO A 158 11.68 11.11 -11.44
C PRO A 158 12.01 12.31 -12.34
N SER A 159 12.91 13.16 -11.85
CA SER A 159 13.29 14.39 -12.55
C SER A 159 14.74 14.77 -12.29
N THR A 160 15.39 15.42 -13.26
CA THR A 160 16.75 15.97 -13.07
C THR A 160 16.66 17.44 -12.61
N PRO A 161 17.60 17.94 -11.77
CA PRO A 161 17.51 19.28 -11.16
C PRO A 161 17.35 20.45 -12.15
N ASN A 162 17.88 20.31 -13.37
CA ASN A 162 17.89 21.35 -14.40
C ASN A 162 17.03 21.00 -15.64
N ALA A 163 16.20 19.95 -15.57
CA ALA A 163 15.29 19.62 -16.66
C ALA A 163 14.17 20.67 -16.71
N GLY A 164 14.29 21.68 -17.56
CA GLY A 164 13.23 22.67 -17.78
C GLY A 164 11.88 21.99 -17.98
N LYS A 165 11.03 22.00 -16.94
CA LYS A 165 9.64 21.51 -16.89
C LYS A 165 9.35 20.15 -17.57
N ARG A 166 10.31 19.23 -17.69
CA ARG A 166 10.14 17.95 -18.41
C ARG A 166 10.62 16.76 -17.55
N PRO A 167 9.80 16.33 -16.57
CA PRO A 167 10.09 15.14 -15.76
C PRO A 167 10.01 13.86 -16.60
N LEU A 168 10.39 12.71 -16.04
CA LEU A 168 10.32 11.39 -16.69
C LEU A 168 11.30 11.14 -17.86
N VAL A 169 12.26 12.05 -18.09
CA VAL A 169 13.41 11.79 -18.97
C VAL A 169 14.67 11.92 -18.14
N LEU A 170 15.30 10.78 -17.85
CA LEU A 170 16.53 10.71 -17.05
C LEU A 170 17.73 10.49 -17.95
N ARG A 171 18.86 11.07 -17.57
CA ARG A 171 20.13 10.89 -18.28
C ARG A 171 21.07 10.01 -17.46
N THR A 172 21.70 9.03 -18.09
CA THR A 172 22.77 8.24 -17.48
C THR A 172 23.87 9.16 -16.96
N ALA A 173 24.48 8.82 -15.83
CA ALA A 173 25.49 9.66 -15.19
C ALA A 173 25.04 11.12 -14.88
N SER A 174 23.73 11.36 -14.72
CA SER A 174 23.20 12.61 -14.14
C SER A 174 22.51 12.38 -12.79
N LYS A 175 22.44 13.42 -11.96
CA LYS A 175 21.67 13.39 -10.70
C LYS A 175 20.17 13.50 -10.99
N PHE A 176 19.35 12.79 -10.24
CA PHE A 176 17.90 12.85 -10.33
C PHE A 176 17.27 12.64 -8.95
N SER A 177 16.05 13.11 -8.76
CA SER A 177 15.31 12.89 -7.53
C SER A 177 13.93 12.33 -7.81
N ALA A 178 13.43 11.55 -6.85
CA ALA A 178 12.08 11.05 -6.82
C ALA A 178 11.62 10.98 -5.36
N ARG A 179 10.34 11.22 -5.10
CA ARG A 179 9.78 11.28 -3.75
C ARG A 179 8.54 10.42 -3.66
N ALA A 180 8.53 9.49 -2.73
CA ALA A 180 7.32 8.78 -2.33
C ALA A 180 6.77 9.38 -1.03
N ARG A 181 5.47 9.26 -0.82
CA ARG A 181 4.80 9.70 0.39
C ARG A 181 3.78 8.66 0.79
N LEU A 182 3.75 8.33 2.07
CA LEU A 182 2.64 7.64 2.69
C LEU A 182 1.65 8.69 3.20
N LEU A 183 0.42 8.69 2.69
CA LEU A 183 -0.61 9.66 3.08
C LEU A 183 -1.17 9.41 4.49
N VAL A 184 -0.97 8.21 5.04
CA VAL A 184 -1.34 7.86 6.41
C VAL A 184 -0.18 8.18 7.35
N ARG A 185 -0.30 9.24 8.14
CA ARG A 185 0.75 9.68 9.09
C ARG A 185 0.64 8.98 10.45
N LEU A 186 0.65 7.66 10.45
CA LEU A 186 0.61 6.83 11.66
C LEU A 186 1.87 6.00 11.76
N HIS A 187 2.65 6.25 12.80
CA HIS A 187 3.92 5.58 13.06
C HIS A 187 4.12 5.46 14.57
N ASP A 188 4.84 4.42 14.98
CA ASP A 188 5.30 4.29 16.36
C ASP A 188 6.71 4.88 16.46
N ARG A 189 7.00 5.60 17.55
CA ARG A 189 8.34 6.15 17.80
C ARG A 189 9.39 5.07 18.01
N ASN A 190 8.96 3.89 18.46
CA ASN A 190 9.86 2.79 18.82
C ASN A 190 10.14 1.82 17.67
N HIS A 191 9.34 1.88 16.60
CA HIS A 191 9.47 0.96 15.46
C HIS A 191 10.02 1.70 14.24
N ARG A 192 11.18 1.26 13.75
CA ARG A 192 11.83 1.84 12.57
C ARG A 192 11.23 1.19 11.33
N MET A 193 10.69 2.00 10.43
CA MET A 193 10.23 1.53 9.12
C MET A 193 11.36 1.71 8.09
N GLU A 194 11.60 0.70 7.26
CA GLU A 194 12.60 0.77 6.19
C GLU A 194 11.90 0.90 4.85
N ALA A 195 12.28 1.93 4.09
CA ALA A 195 11.90 2.06 2.70
C ALA A 195 13.07 1.75 1.77
N LYS A 196 12.77 1.17 0.62
CA LYS A 196 13.73 0.79 -0.42
C LYS A 196 13.23 1.24 -1.78
N ILE A 197 14.17 1.47 -2.68
CA ILE A 197 13.90 1.83 -4.07
C ILE A 197 14.55 0.82 -5.01
N HIS A 198 13.87 0.56 -6.12
CA HIS A 198 14.33 -0.39 -7.13
C HIS A 198 13.98 0.15 -8.52
N ILE A 199 14.80 -0.18 -9.52
CA ILE A 199 14.48 0.05 -10.94
C ILE A 199 14.12 -1.28 -11.56
N ASP A 200 13.02 -1.31 -12.32
CA ASP A 200 12.54 -2.48 -13.05
C ASP A 200 12.44 -3.74 -12.16
N ARG A 201 12.05 -3.55 -10.90
CA ARG A 201 11.67 -4.66 -10.00
C ARG A 201 10.27 -5.10 -10.39
N TRP A 202 10.23 -6.15 -11.20
CA TRP A 202 9.01 -6.87 -11.53
C TRP A 202 8.53 -7.60 -10.28
N GLY A 203 7.31 -7.29 -9.82
CA GLY A 203 6.71 -7.95 -8.66
C GLY A 203 6.49 -9.45 -8.92
N PRO A 204 6.27 -10.26 -7.87
CA PRO A 204 5.91 -11.67 -8.03
C PRO A 204 4.50 -11.74 -8.63
N ARG A 205 4.38 -11.81 -9.96
CA ARG A 205 3.13 -12.20 -10.59
C ARG A 205 2.90 -13.68 -10.32
N LEU A 206 1.64 -14.00 -10.07
CA LEU A 206 1.10 -15.34 -9.87
C LEU A 206 1.19 -16.15 -11.18
N GLU A 207 2.40 -16.45 -11.65
CA GLU A 207 2.63 -17.39 -12.74
C GLU A 207 3.94 -18.14 -12.45
N THR A 208 3.88 -19.45 -12.55
CA THR A 208 4.91 -20.45 -12.21
C THR A 208 6.13 -20.45 -13.14
N THR A 209 6.58 -19.28 -13.59
CA THR A 209 7.76 -19.11 -14.43
C THR A 209 8.52 -17.86 -13.98
N PRO A 210 9.85 -17.93 -13.79
CA PRO A 210 10.63 -16.74 -13.48
C PRO A 210 10.38 -15.69 -14.57
N PRO A 211 10.09 -14.42 -14.23
CA PRO A 211 9.76 -13.42 -15.23
C PRO A 211 10.98 -13.23 -16.12
N ALA A 212 10.90 -13.77 -17.33
CA ALA A 212 11.86 -13.46 -18.37
C ALA A 212 11.68 -11.96 -18.65
N HIS A 213 12.67 -11.17 -18.26
CA HIS A 213 12.78 -9.78 -18.69
C HIS A 213 12.49 -9.74 -20.20
N PRO A 214 11.59 -8.86 -20.69
CA PRO A 214 11.30 -8.80 -22.11
C PRO A 214 12.63 -8.73 -22.86
N ARG A 215 12.87 -9.72 -23.72
CA ARG A 215 14.16 -9.87 -24.44
C ARG A 215 14.34 -8.59 -25.27
N GLY A 216 15.15 -7.65 -24.81
CA GLY A 216 15.22 -6.34 -25.47
C GLY A 216 15.77 -5.21 -24.60
N PHE A 217 15.52 -5.28 -23.29
CA PHE A 217 15.61 -4.13 -22.41
C PHE A 217 16.99 -4.00 -21.73
N ARG A 218 17.48 -2.77 -21.66
CA ARG A 218 18.68 -2.37 -20.94
C ARG A 218 18.37 -2.35 -19.45
N ARG A 219 19.32 -2.81 -18.63
CA ARG A 219 19.17 -2.79 -17.18
C ARG A 219 19.94 -1.63 -16.59
N PHE A 220 19.38 -1.01 -15.55
CA PHE A 220 20.01 0.11 -14.86
C PHE A 220 20.07 -0.15 -13.36
N ASN A 221 21.22 0.19 -12.78
CA ASN A 221 21.42 0.14 -11.34
C ASN A 221 21.48 1.56 -10.77
N ILE A 222 20.89 1.72 -9.59
CA ILE A 222 21.01 2.91 -8.75
C ILE A 222 22.32 2.77 -7.95
N LEU A 223 23.18 3.79 -8.01
CA LEU A 223 24.49 3.75 -7.34
C LEU A 223 24.53 4.34 -5.93
N THR A 224 23.54 5.17 -5.55
CA THR A 224 23.45 5.73 -4.20
C THR A 224 22.71 4.78 -3.25
N SER A 225 22.62 5.13 -1.96
CA SER A 225 21.84 4.36 -0.99
C SER A 225 20.43 4.10 -1.52
N SER A 226 20.10 2.82 -1.71
CA SER A 226 18.80 2.38 -2.20
C SER A 226 17.78 2.20 -1.07
N SER A 227 18.20 2.37 0.20
CA SER A 227 17.30 2.32 1.36
C SER A 227 17.37 3.59 2.20
N LYS A 228 16.25 3.90 2.85
CA LYS A 228 16.08 4.99 3.81
C LYS A 228 15.24 4.51 4.97
N THR A 229 15.75 4.64 6.18
CA THR A 229 14.98 4.38 7.41
C THR A 229 14.17 5.63 7.76
N LEU A 230 12.88 5.45 8.01
CA LEU A 230 12.02 6.50 8.56
C LEU A 230 12.18 6.50 10.08
N LEU A 231 12.60 7.65 10.63
CA LEU A 231 12.63 7.89 12.06
C LEU A 231 11.48 8.82 12.45
N ALA A 232 10.86 8.54 13.59
CA ALA A 232 9.87 9.42 14.19
C ALA A 232 10.58 10.69 14.70
N GLY A 233 10.41 11.82 14.01
CA GLY A 233 10.97 13.10 14.42
C GLY A 233 11.82 13.84 13.37
N ASP A 234 12.17 13.18 12.26
CA ASP A 234 12.54 13.92 11.04
C ASP A 234 11.28 14.69 10.60
N SER A 235 11.43 15.95 10.23
CA SER A 235 10.37 16.97 10.26
C SER A 235 8.99 16.47 9.80
N PRO A 236 7.87 16.86 10.43
CA PRO A 236 6.52 16.37 10.11
C PRO A 236 6.03 16.71 8.68
N GLN A 237 6.85 17.41 7.89
CA GLN A 237 6.64 17.75 6.48
C GLN A 237 7.45 16.88 5.50
N GLU A 238 8.52 16.24 5.96
CA GLU A 238 9.40 15.43 5.11
C GLU A 238 8.82 14.04 4.92
N GLY A 239 8.16 13.85 3.78
CA GLY A 239 7.85 12.53 3.27
C GLY A 239 9.11 11.73 2.92
N LEU A 240 8.92 10.62 2.22
CA LEU A 240 9.99 9.73 1.82
C LEU A 240 10.75 10.30 0.61
N VAL A 241 11.66 11.23 0.89
CA VAL A 241 12.53 11.84 -0.13
C VAL A 241 13.78 11.01 -0.31
N CYS A 242 14.02 10.57 -1.54
CA CYS A 242 15.24 9.89 -1.91
C CYS A 242 15.91 10.62 -3.09
N ASP A 243 17.06 11.22 -2.82
CA ASP A 243 17.88 11.85 -3.85
C ASP A 243 18.89 10.86 -4.38
N PHE A 244 18.85 10.62 -5.69
CA PHE A 244 19.70 9.67 -6.35
C PHE A 244 20.72 10.38 -7.22
N GLN A 245 21.92 9.81 -7.24
CA GLN A 245 22.96 10.30 -8.11
C GLN A 245 23.36 9.19 -9.05
N TYR A 246 23.24 9.46 -10.35
CA TYR A 246 23.76 8.63 -11.41
C TYR A 246 23.00 7.30 -11.58
N LEU A 247 22.66 6.99 -12.83
CA LEU A 247 22.25 5.65 -13.24
C LEU A 247 23.37 5.05 -14.07
N VAL A 248 23.72 3.80 -13.79
CA VAL A 248 24.65 3.02 -14.61
C VAL A 248 23.89 1.93 -15.32
N GLY A 249 23.95 1.97 -16.65
CA GLY A 249 23.45 0.89 -17.49
C GLY A 249 24.39 -0.31 -17.41
N VAL A 250 23.84 -1.48 -17.15
CA VAL A 250 24.54 -2.75 -17.36
C VAL A 250 24.14 -3.21 -18.76
N GLY A 251 25.13 -3.39 -19.63
CA GLY A 251 24.91 -4.02 -20.93
C GLY A 251 24.28 -5.40 -20.77
N TRP A 252 23.62 -5.88 -21.82
CA TRP A 252 23.10 -7.24 -21.89
C TRP A 252 24.18 -8.24 -21.43
N GLY A 253 23.94 -8.99 -20.36
CA GLY A 253 24.90 -9.99 -19.86
C GLY A 253 24.35 -11.41 -19.95
N PRO A 254 25.20 -12.46 -20.00
CA PRO A 254 26.63 -12.52 -20.32
C PRO A 254 26.92 -13.49 -21.50
N GLY A 255 27.49 -12.99 -22.59
CA GLY A 255 27.87 -13.83 -23.73
C GLY A 255 28.51 -13.05 -24.87
N GLY A 256 29.77 -12.69 -24.69
CA GLY A 256 30.75 -12.64 -25.78
C GLY A 256 30.69 -11.44 -26.72
N ALA A 257 31.81 -10.74 -26.81
CA ALA A 257 32.19 -9.98 -27.98
C ALA A 257 31.92 -10.80 -29.27
N GLY A 258 31.09 -10.26 -30.17
CA GLY A 258 30.93 -10.78 -31.51
C GLY A 258 32.01 -10.22 -32.43
N GLY A 259 33.24 -10.73 -32.30
CA GLY A 259 34.09 -10.86 -33.48
C GLY A 259 33.39 -11.76 -34.51
N PRO A 260 33.67 -11.59 -35.81
CA PRO A 260 32.93 -12.30 -36.87
C PRO A 260 33.26 -13.81 -36.82
N GLY A 261 32.22 -14.65 -36.78
CA GLY A 261 32.33 -16.11 -36.87
C GLY A 261 31.07 -16.74 -37.49
N PRO A 262 31.18 -17.88 -38.20
CA PRO A 262 30.56 -18.07 -39.52
C PRO A 262 29.33 -18.99 -39.52
N GLY A 263 28.45 -18.78 -40.52
CA GLY A 263 27.33 -19.67 -40.89
C GLY A 263 26.12 -19.52 -39.96
N GLY A 264 24.94 -19.11 -40.39
CA GLY A 264 24.22 -19.57 -41.57
C GLY A 264 23.08 -20.47 -41.07
N ASP A 265 21.93 -19.87 -40.72
CA ASP A 265 20.65 -20.57 -40.86
C ASP A 265 19.48 -19.59 -41.00
N HIS A 266 18.66 -19.85 -42.00
CA HIS A 266 17.52 -19.05 -42.44
C HIS A 266 16.28 -19.51 -41.68
N GLY A 267 15.65 -18.65 -40.85
CA GLY A 267 14.34 -19.02 -40.30
C GLY A 267 13.74 -18.22 -39.14
N ALA A 268 14.23 -17.01 -38.80
CA ALA A 268 13.59 -16.19 -37.77
C ALA A 268 12.72 -15.09 -38.40
N THR A 269 11.43 -15.12 -38.06
CA THR A 269 10.40 -14.11 -38.35
C THR A 269 10.88 -12.67 -38.08
N PRO A 270 10.61 -11.70 -38.97
CA PRO A 270 11.01 -10.31 -38.78
C PRO A 270 9.96 -9.58 -37.95
N SER A 271 9.96 -9.76 -36.64
CA SER A 271 9.10 -8.94 -35.79
C SER A 271 9.73 -8.68 -34.43
N GLN A 272 10.17 -7.44 -34.27
CA GLN A 272 10.72 -6.80 -33.07
C GLN A 272 12.21 -7.06 -32.81
N GLY A 273 13.04 -6.26 -33.49
CA GLY A 273 14.35 -5.91 -32.94
C GLY A 273 14.19 -5.17 -31.60
N PRO A 274 15.28 -4.98 -30.82
CA PRO A 274 15.21 -4.25 -29.55
C PRO A 274 14.59 -2.87 -29.76
N LEU A 275 13.73 -2.45 -28.84
CA LEU A 275 13.10 -1.12 -28.88
C LEU A 275 14.16 -0.03 -29.04
N VAL A 276 13.82 1.04 -29.76
CA VAL A 276 14.69 2.21 -29.83
C VAL A 276 14.86 2.75 -28.41
N VAL A 277 16.10 3.12 -28.04
CA VAL A 277 16.49 3.63 -26.72
C VAL A 277 15.50 4.66 -26.13
N THR A 278 14.85 5.45 -26.98
CA THR A 278 13.94 6.54 -26.60
C THR A 278 12.50 6.08 -26.37
N GLU A 279 12.14 4.87 -26.77
CA GLU A 279 10.82 4.24 -26.56
C GLU A 279 10.83 3.22 -25.43
N GLU A 280 12.01 2.94 -24.87
CA GLU A 280 12.18 2.05 -23.73
C GLU A 280 11.71 2.74 -22.44
N LEU A 281 10.64 2.19 -21.86
CA LEU A 281 10.02 2.70 -20.65
C LEU A 281 10.44 1.87 -19.44
N HIS A 282 10.95 2.57 -18.43
CA HIS A 282 11.37 2.00 -17.15
C HIS A 282 10.44 2.43 -16.02
N LEU A 283 10.48 1.66 -14.93
CA LEU A 283 9.72 1.96 -13.71
C LEU A 283 10.65 1.99 -12.50
N ILE A 284 10.40 2.95 -11.61
CA ILE A 284 10.98 2.98 -10.29
C ILE A 284 9.92 2.49 -9.31
N THR A 285 10.27 1.50 -8.51
CA THR A 285 9.42 0.90 -7.48
C THR A 285 9.95 1.27 -6.11
N PHE A 286 9.14 1.94 -5.31
CA PHE A 286 9.37 2.14 -3.89
C PHE A 286 8.67 1.04 -3.10
N THR A 287 9.36 0.48 -2.11
CA THR A 287 8.76 -0.42 -1.12
C THR A 287 8.96 0.16 0.28
N LEU A 288 8.00 -0.05 1.17
CA LEU A 288 8.05 0.40 2.56
C LEU A 288 7.57 -0.74 3.46
N ALA A 289 8.44 -1.19 4.36
CA ALA A 289 8.07 -2.10 5.43
C ALA A 289 7.33 -1.31 6.52
N TYR A 290 6.01 -1.27 6.43
CA TYR A 290 5.14 -0.56 7.35
C TYR A 290 4.83 -1.42 8.57
N ALA A 291 5.01 -0.87 9.76
CA ALA A 291 4.70 -1.52 11.02
C ALA A 291 4.03 -0.52 11.98
N TYR A 292 2.78 -0.80 12.37
CA TYR A 292 2.05 0.05 13.31
C TYR A 292 0.97 -0.73 14.06
N CYS A 293 0.89 -0.57 15.38
CA CYS A 293 -0.09 -1.22 16.26
C CYS A 293 -0.23 -2.74 16.02
N GLY A 294 0.87 -3.45 15.76
CA GLY A 294 0.87 -4.90 15.48
C GLY A 294 0.22 -5.27 14.13
N LEU A 295 0.17 -4.34 13.19
CA LEU A 295 -0.02 -4.60 11.76
C LEU A 295 1.32 -4.42 11.07
N GLU A 296 1.75 -5.43 10.33
CA GLU A 296 2.94 -5.38 9.48
C GLU A 296 2.53 -5.61 8.02
N LEU A 297 2.96 -4.72 7.13
CA LEU A 297 2.63 -4.76 5.71
C LEU A 297 3.81 -4.25 4.88
N GLU A 298 4.10 -4.92 3.77
CA GLU A 298 4.96 -4.36 2.72
C GLU A 298 4.09 -3.53 1.77
N LEU A 299 4.31 -2.23 1.76
CA LEU A 299 3.66 -1.29 0.85
C LEU A 299 4.53 -1.09 -0.38
N GLU A 300 3.91 -0.97 -1.54
CA GLU A 300 4.60 -0.78 -2.82
C GLU A 300 3.92 0.31 -3.64
N THR A 301 4.71 1.19 -4.26
CA THR A 301 4.23 2.17 -5.23
C THR A 301 5.23 2.38 -6.35
N THR A 302 4.73 2.69 -7.55
CA THR A 302 5.56 2.82 -8.75
C THR A 302 5.42 4.22 -9.36
N THR A 303 6.49 4.70 -9.97
CA THR A 303 6.47 5.95 -10.75
C THR A 303 5.63 5.81 -12.00
N LEU A 304 5.36 6.93 -12.66
CA LEU A 304 4.98 6.89 -14.07
C LEU A 304 6.16 6.32 -14.89
N PRO A 305 5.89 5.69 -16.04
CA PRO A 305 6.93 5.25 -16.95
C PRO A 305 7.83 6.41 -17.36
N PHE A 306 9.15 6.16 -17.35
CA PHE A 306 10.16 7.15 -17.71
C PHE A 306 11.18 6.58 -18.69
N VAL A 307 11.86 7.44 -19.45
CA VAL A 307 12.88 7.04 -20.44
C VAL A 307 14.28 7.39 -19.93
N ILE A 308 15.25 6.51 -20.19
CA ILE A 308 16.66 6.74 -19.87
C ILE A 308 17.47 7.00 -21.16
N ILE A 309 18.01 8.20 -21.27
CA ILE A 309 18.88 8.64 -22.36
C ILE A 309 20.35 8.65 -21.95
N SER A 310 21.25 8.54 -22.92
CA SER A 310 22.69 8.70 -22.70
C SER A 310 23.20 10.07 -23.15
N ASN A 311 22.56 10.65 -24.17
CA ASN A 311 22.97 11.91 -24.78
C ASN A 311 21.76 12.86 -24.96
N ASN A 312 22.00 14.16 -24.87
CA ASN A 312 20.98 15.20 -24.98
C ASN A 312 20.29 15.23 -26.35
N ASN A 313 20.94 14.74 -27.43
CA ASN A 313 20.32 14.65 -28.75
C ASN A 313 19.10 13.68 -28.78
N GLN A 314 19.02 12.74 -27.84
CA GLN A 314 17.90 11.79 -27.69
C GLN A 314 16.70 12.40 -26.96
N PHE A 315 16.88 13.57 -26.32
CA PHE A 315 15.90 14.13 -25.40
C PHE A 315 14.55 14.43 -26.06
N SER A 316 14.55 15.02 -27.26
CA SER A 316 13.32 15.36 -27.98
C SER A 316 12.49 14.11 -28.30
N SER A 317 13.15 13.03 -28.75
CA SER A 317 12.50 11.76 -29.05
C SER A 317 11.99 11.07 -27.79
N ALA A 318 12.80 11.01 -26.73
CA ALA A 318 12.37 10.47 -25.43
C ALA A 318 11.16 11.21 -24.86
N TRP A 319 11.17 12.55 -24.96
CA TRP A 319 10.06 13.38 -24.51
C TRP A 319 8.79 13.12 -25.31
N ALA A 320 8.88 12.92 -26.63
CA ALA A 320 7.73 12.55 -27.45
C ALA A 320 7.10 11.23 -27.00
N SER A 321 7.92 10.23 -26.65
CA SER A 321 7.43 8.95 -26.12
C SER A 321 6.71 9.10 -24.77
N ILE A 322 7.23 9.94 -23.87
CA ILE A 322 6.58 10.26 -22.59
C ILE A 322 5.23 10.96 -22.82
N LEU A 323 5.18 11.96 -23.71
CA LEU A 323 3.94 12.65 -24.07
C LEU A 323 2.92 11.66 -24.61
N TRP A 324 3.31 10.85 -25.59
CA TRP A 324 2.44 9.87 -26.24
C TRP A 324 1.87 8.87 -25.23
N PHE A 325 2.73 8.29 -24.39
CA PHE A 325 2.30 7.32 -23.38
C PHE A 325 1.32 7.95 -22.38
N ASN A 326 1.64 9.11 -21.83
CA ASN A 326 0.82 9.73 -20.78
C ASN A 326 -0.44 10.42 -21.31
N MET A 327 -0.51 10.77 -22.60
CA MET A 327 -1.73 11.29 -23.21
C MET A 327 -2.75 10.19 -23.52
N LEU A 328 -2.28 8.96 -23.81
CA LEU A 328 -3.12 7.87 -24.34
C LEU A 328 -3.30 6.70 -23.36
N SER A 329 -2.50 6.64 -22.29
CA SER A 329 -2.61 5.62 -21.24
C SER A 329 -3.02 6.25 -19.91
N SER A 330 -4.11 5.74 -19.35
CA SER A 330 -4.53 6.02 -17.97
C SER A 330 -3.87 5.07 -16.97
N ASP A 331 -3.23 4.00 -17.44
CA ASP A 331 -2.60 2.98 -16.59
C ASP A 331 -1.06 3.15 -16.59
N PRO A 332 -0.45 3.41 -15.42
CA PRO A 332 1.01 3.51 -15.29
C PRO A 332 1.75 2.19 -15.53
N LYS A 333 1.06 1.04 -15.60
CA LYS A 333 1.65 -0.31 -15.73
C LYS A 333 1.46 -0.96 -17.12
N VAL A 334 0.78 -0.31 -18.07
CA VAL A 334 0.50 -0.88 -19.42
C VAL A 334 1.71 -0.82 -20.37
N SER A 335 2.94 -0.86 -19.86
CA SER A 335 4.15 -1.02 -20.69
C SER A 335 4.33 -2.45 -21.24
N GLU A 336 3.44 -3.38 -20.92
CA GLU A 336 3.62 -4.83 -21.19
C GLU A 336 3.01 -5.36 -22.50
N THR A 337 2.39 -4.53 -23.34
CA THR A 337 1.93 -5.01 -24.65
C THR A 337 2.30 -4.04 -25.78
N PRO A 338 3.06 -4.48 -26.81
CA PRO A 338 3.14 -3.72 -28.03
C PRO A 338 1.73 -3.70 -28.63
N ARG A 339 1.05 -2.55 -28.59
CA ARG A 339 -0.16 -2.39 -29.40
C ARG A 339 0.26 -2.59 -30.86
N PRO A 340 -0.43 -3.45 -31.64
CA PRO A 340 -0.13 -3.55 -33.06
C PRO A 340 -0.29 -2.16 -33.65
N CYS A 341 0.74 -1.69 -34.36
CA CYS A 341 0.66 -0.46 -35.13
C CYS A 341 -0.62 -0.52 -35.96
N ALA A 342 -1.53 0.42 -35.75
CA ALA A 342 -2.53 0.74 -36.74
C ALA A 342 -1.76 1.33 -37.94
N THR A 343 -1.43 0.47 -38.90
CA THR A 343 -1.11 0.89 -40.27
C THR A 343 -2.41 1.35 -40.95
N PRO A 344 -2.29 2.27 -41.92
CA PRO A 344 -2.85 3.63 -41.89
C PRO A 344 -4.37 3.74 -42.02
#